data_AF-A0A2K1NG52-F1
#
_entry.id   AF-A0A2K1NG52-F1
#
_cell.length_a   1.000
_cell.length_b   1.000
_cell.length_c   1.000
_cell.angle_alpha   90.00
_cell.angle_beta   90.00
_cell.angle_gamma   90.00
#
_symmetry.space_group_name_H-M   'P 1'
#
loop_
_entity.id
_entity.type
_entity.pdbx_description
1 polymer ?
#
loop_
_entity_poly.entity_id
_entity_poly.type
_entity_poly.pdbx_seq_one_letter_code
_entity_poly.pdbx_strand_id
1 'polypeptide(L)'
;MTNVIGPAFNVSGINYNKIGMREATEAFVSDIFAKILNSAQDDELFKENKLIPESNAEKWIKEWINVEYANLLTQQSLKPLVNQIVSSFPPER
;
A
#
# COMPACT_ATOMS: atom_id res chain seq x y z
N MET A 1 -21.06 -12.26 16.64
CA MET A 1 -20.69 -12.09 15.23
C MET A 1 -19.55 -11.08 15.15
N THR A 2 -18.32 -11.54 14.96
CA THR A 2 -17.17 -10.66 14.73
C THR A 2 -17.27 -10.09 13.32
N ASN A 3 -17.58 -8.80 13.19
CA ASN A 3 -17.39 -8.06 11.94
C ASN A 3 -15.88 -8.03 11.68
N VAL A 4 -15.41 -8.92 10.80
CA VAL A 4 -14.02 -8.91 10.33
C VAL A 4 -13.92 -7.75 9.35
N ILE A 5 -13.25 -6.69 9.75
CA ILE A 5 -12.92 -5.59 8.85
C ILE A 5 -11.84 -6.14 7.89
N GLY A 6 -12.12 -6.10 6.59
CA GLY A 6 -11.16 -6.51 5.57
C GLY A 6 -9.96 -5.57 5.50
N PRO A 7 -8.86 -5.97 4.82
CA PRO A 7 -7.67 -5.13 4.67
C PRO A 7 -8.02 -3.81 3.99
N ALA A 8 -7.39 -2.72 4.43
CA ALA A 8 -7.63 -1.38 3.87
C ALA A 8 -7.26 -1.26 2.39
N PHE A 9 -6.35 -2.11 1.89
CA PHE A 9 -5.95 -2.17 0.49
C PHE A 9 -6.09 -3.59 -0.04
N ASN A 10 -6.80 -3.74 -1.16
CA ASN A 10 -7.01 -5.02 -1.82
C ASN A 10 -6.68 -4.90 -3.32
N VAL A 11 -5.47 -5.28 -3.68
CA VAL A 11 -4.97 -5.33 -5.07
C VAL A 11 -5.85 -6.24 -5.96
N SER A 12 -6.53 -7.23 -5.37
CA SER A 12 -7.42 -8.16 -6.08
C SER A 12 -8.67 -7.49 -6.67
N GLY A 13 -8.99 -6.25 -6.25
CA GLY A 13 -10.09 -5.46 -6.80
C GLY A 13 -9.74 -4.64 -8.04
N ILE A 14 -8.48 -4.66 -8.47
CA ILE A 14 -7.98 -3.86 -9.58
C ILE A 14 -8.37 -4.53 -10.91
N ASN A 15 -9.18 -3.84 -11.73
CA ASN A 15 -9.54 -4.31 -13.07
C ASN A 15 -8.38 -4.05 -14.05
N TYR A 16 -7.55 -5.07 -14.22
CA TYR A 16 -6.36 -5.07 -15.08
C TYR A 16 -6.64 -4.84 -16.56
N ASN A 17 -7.88 -5.02 -17.05
CA ASN A 17 -8.23 -4.79 -18.45
C ASN A 17 -8.48 -3.31 -18.80
N LYS A 18 -8.42 -2.40 -17.83
CA LYS A 18 -8.75 -0.96 -18.01
C LYS A 18 -7.67 0.00 -17.50
N ILE A 19 -6.52 -0.51 -17.06
CA ILE A 19 -5.49 0.28 -16.38
C ILE A 19 -4.27 0.41 -17.28
N GLY A 20 -3.77 1.64 -17.42
CA GLY A 20 -2.56 1.89 -18.20
C GLY A 20 -1.32 1.32 -17.52
N MET A 21 -0.28 0.99 -18.30
CA MET A 21 0.99 0.44 -17.78
C MET A 21 1.59 1.29 -16.64
N ARG A 22 1.48 2.62 -16.75
CA ARG A 22 1.92 3.55 -15.70
C ARG A 22 1.11 3.38 -14.41
N GLU A 23 -0.21 3.37 -14.51
CA GLU A 23 -1.12 3.23 -13.36
C GLU A 23 -0.93 1.87 -12.68
N ALA A 24 -0.73 0.79 -13.46
CA ALA A 24 -0.39 -0.53 -12.92
C ALA A 24 0.95 -0.50 -12.17
N THR A 25 1.95 0.21 -12.71
CA THR A 25 3.26 0.36 -12.08
C THR A 25 3.17 1.17 -10.78
N GLU A 26 2.41 2.27 -10.77
CA GLU A 26 2.18 3.07 -9.57
C GLU A 26 1.45 2.25 -8.49
N ALA A 27 0.43 1.48 -8.86
CA ALA A 27 -0.27 0.59 -7.94
C ALA A 27 0.65 -0.50 -7.36
N PHE A 28 1.51 -1.09 -8.20
CA PHE A 28 2.49 -2.09 -7.78
C PHE A 28 3.51 -1.53 -6.79
N VAL A 29 4.11 -0.38 -7.11
CA VAL A 29 5.09 0.27 -6.22
C VAL A 29 4.42 0.68 -4.91
N SER A 30 3.22 1.28 -4.98
CA SER A 30 2.48 1.67 -3.78
C SER A 30 2.17 0.47 -2.87
N ASP A 31 1.73 -0.66 -3.44
CA ASP A 31 1.47 -1.90 -2.68
C ASP A 31 2.70 -2.38 -1.91
N ILE A 32 3.89 -2.35 -2.53
CA ILE A 32 5.14 -2.71 -1.87
C ILE A 32 5.40 -1.80 -0.67
N PHE A 33 5.31 -0.49 -0.86
CA PHE A 33 5.58 0.47 0.22
C PHE A 33 4.53 0.38 1.35
N ALA A 34 3.25 0.22 1.00
CA ALA A 34 2.19 0.01 1.99
C ALA A 34 2.45 -1.25 2.83
N LYS A 35 2.87 -2.36 2.21
CA LYS A 35 3.25 -3.58 2.92
C LYS A 35 4.45 -3.38 3.85
N ILE A 36 5.48 -2.67 3.41
CA ILE A 36 6.64 -2.34 4.24
C ILE A 36 6.20 -1.52 5.46
N LEU A 37 5.41 -0.47 5.26
CA LEU A 37 4.91 0.38 6.34
C LEU A 37 4.02 -0.37 7.32
N ASN A 38 3.14 -1.24 6.83
CA ASN A 38 2.32 -2.10 7.68
C ASN A 38 3.18 -3.09 8.48
N SER A 39 4.17 -3.73 7.84
CA SER A 39 5.07 -4.64 8.55
C SER A 39 5.92 -3.97 9.63
N ALA A 40 6.29 -2.70 9.43
CA ALA A 40 7.02 -1.92 10.42
C ALA A 40 6.18 -1.64 11.68
N GLN A 41 4.84 -1.63 11.59
CA GLN A 41 3.98 -1.45 12.76
C GLN A 41 3.99 -2.67 13.70
N ASP A 42 4.31 -3.86 13.18
CA ASP A 42 4.43 -5.08 13.97
C ASP A 42 5.82 -5.27 14.59
N ASP A 43 6.79 -4.44 14.19
CA ASP A 43 8.17 -4.46 14.70
C ASP A 43 8.21 -3.99 16.16
N GLU A 44 9.04 -4.65 16.97
CA GLU A 44 9.20 -4.36 18.39
C GLU A 44 9.66 -2.94 18.67
N LEU A 45 10.38 -2.31 17.73
CA LEU A 45 10.83 -0.92 17.84
C LEU A 45 9.66 0.08 17.86
N PHE A 46 8.52 -0.27 17.25
CA PHE A 46 7.34 0.58 17.15
C PHE A 46 6.18 0.09 18.03
N LYS A 47 6.37 -0.99 18.78
CA LYS A 47 5.38 -1.48 19.75
C LYS A 47 5.25 -0.50 20.91
N GLU A 48 4.11 0.14 20.98
CA GLU A 48 3.75 0.97 22.12
C GLU A 48 3.35 0.10 23.31
N ASN A 49 3.97 0.32 24.48
CA ASN A 49 3.57 -0.31 25.73
C ASN A 49 2.27 0.31 26.25
N LYS A 50 1.14 -0.06 25.62
CA LYS A 50 -0.20 0.38 26.00
C LYS A 50 -0.84 -0.60 26.99
N LEU A 51 -1.49 -0.07 28.02
CA LEU A 51 -2.27 -0.86 28.99
C LEU A 51 -3.50 -1.53 28.35
N ILE A 52 -4.04 -0.92 27.28
CA ILE A 52 -5.18 -1.42 26.52
C ILE A 52 -4.68 -1.81 25.13
N PRO A 53 -4.93 -3.06 24.68
CA PRO A 53 -4.52 -3.48 23.36
C PRO A 53 -5.29 -2.70 22.29
N GLU A 54 -4.63 -2.50 21.16
CA GLU A 54 -5.22 -1.81 20.02
C GLU A 54 -6.45 -2.55 19.47
N SER A 55 -7.51 -1.79 19.21
CA SER A 55 -8.75 -2.31 18.63
C SER A 55 -8.60 -2.61 17.14
N ASN A 56 -9.47 -3.48 16.61
CA ASN A 56 -9.48 -3.79 15.17
C ASN A 56 -9.72 -2.55 14.29
N ALA A 57 -10.49 -1.57 14.79
CA ALA A 57 -10.76 -0.33 14.06
C ALA A 57 -9.52 0.57 14.00
N GLU A 58 -8.77 0.68 15.10
CA GLU A 58 -7.51 1.44 15.12
C GLU A 58 -6.46 0.82 14.19
N LYS A 59 -6.32 -0.51 14.22
CA LYS A 59 -5.45 -1.24 13.27
C LYS A 59 -5.82 -0.94 11.82
N TRP A 60 -7.10 -1.04 11.51
CA TRP A 60 -7.59 -0.76 10.16
C TRP A 60 -7.34 0.69 9.73
N ILE A 61 -7.54 1.68 10.62
CA ILE A 61 -7.24 3.08 10.32
C ILE A 61 -5.74 3.29 10.05
N LYS A 62 -4.87 2.67 10.85
CA LYS A 62 -3.42 2.74 10.64
C LYS A 62 -2.99 2.12 9.30
N GLU A 63 -3.53 0.96 8.96
CA GLU A 63 -3.31 0.33 7.66
C GLU A 63 -3.76 1.26 6.52
N TRP A 64 -4.94 1.89 6.65
CA TRP A 64 -5.46 2.81 5.66
C TRP A 64 -4.57 4.06 5.48
N ILE A 65 -4.07 4.63 6.58
CA ILE A 65 -3.14 5.77 6.54
C ILE A 65 -1.86 5.38 5.79
N ASN A 66 -1.29 4.20 6.07
CA ASN A 66 -0.08 3.74 5.40
C ASN A 66 -0.30 3.54 3.90
N VAL A 67 -1.46 3.03 3.51
CA VAL A 67 -1.84 2.84 2.10
C VAL A 67 -1.95 4.18 1.39
N GLU A 68 -2.65 5.15 1.99
CA GLU A 68 -2.79 6.48 1.38
C GLU A 68 -1.45 7.20 1.30
N TYR A 69 -0.62 7.07 2.35
CA TYR A 69 0.73 7.60 2.34
C TYR A 69 1.60 6.95 1.26
N ALA A 70 1.54 5.63 1.08
CA ALA A 70 2.27 4.93 0.03
C ALA A 70 1.82 5.35 -1.38
N ASN A 71 0.52 5.57 -1.58
CA ASN A 71 -0.02 6.10 -2.85
C ASN A 71 0.57 7.48 -3.15
N LEU A 72 0.48 8.40 -2.19
CA LEU A 72 1.00 9.76 -2.33
C LEU A 72 2.52 9.77 -2.56
N LEU A 73 3.26 8.98 -1.78
CA LEU A 73 4.70 8.82 -1.91
C LEU A 73 5.07 8.32 -3.31
N THR A 74 4.34 7.33 -3.82
CA THR A 74 4.58 6.75 -5.14
C THR A 74 4.33 7.76 -6.25
N GLN A 75 3.20 8.45 -6.19
CA GLN A 75 2.77 9.43 -7.20
C GLN A 75 3.61 10.70 -7.18
N GLN A 76 4.25 11.07 -6.07
CA GLN A 76 4.99 12.32 -5.94
C GLN A 76 6.50 12.11 -5.91
N SER A 77 6.98 11.34 -4.94
CA SER A 77 8.40 11.22 -4.62
C SER A 77 9.09 10.10 -5.40
N LEU A 78 8.38 8.98 -5.64
CA LEU A 78 8.93 7.82 -6.36
C LEU A 78 8.65 7.87 -7.87
N LYS A 79 8.22 9.01 -8.42
CA LYS A 79 8.09 9.19 -9.87
C LYS A 79 9.32 8.70 -10.66
N PRO A 80 10.58 8.95 -10.24
CA PRO A 80 11.74 8.44 -10.97
C PRO A 80 11.80 6.90 -11.00
N LEU A 81 11.47 6.24 -9.89
CA LEU A 81 11.42 4.78 -9.80
C LEU A 81 10.30 4.23 -10.69
N VAL A 82 9.11 4.82 -10.62
CA VAL A 82 7.98 4.46 -11.51
C VAL A 82 8.39 4.59 -12.97
N ASN A 83 9.06 5.68 -13.34
CA ASN A 83 9.52 5.90 -14.71
C ASN A 83 10.55 4.85 -15.15
N GLN A 84 11.49 4.49 -14.28
CA GLN A 84 12.47 3.43 -14.56
C GLN A 84 11.79 2.08 -14.81
N ILE A 85 10.82 1.72 -13.97
CA ILE A 85 10.06 0.48 -14.11
C ILE A 85 9.29 0.49 -15.42
N VAL A 86 8.51 1.55 -15.70
CA VAL A 86 7.76 1.68 -16.96
C VAL A 86 8.69 1.60 -18.18
N SER A 87 9.85 2.27 -18.16
CA SER A 87 10.81 2.22 -19.27
C SER A 87 11.49 0.87 -19.47
N SER A 88 11.45 0.00 -18.46
CA SER A 88 12.01 -1.36 -18.55
C SER A 88 11.10 -2.31 -19.32
N PHE A 89 9.83 -1.94 -19.53
CA PHE A 89 8.90 -2.70 -20.35
C PHE A 89 8.77 -2.06 -21.74
N PRO A 90 8.99 -2.82 -22.82
CA PRO A 90 8.81 -2.28 -24.16
C PRO A 90 7.34 -1.87 -24.36
N PRO A 91 7.07 -0.78 -25.12
CA PRO A 91 5.70 -0.46 -25.49
C PRO A 91 5.07 -1.65 -26.23
N GLU A 92 3.82 -1.98 -25.89
CA GLU A 92 3.05 -3.00 -26.62
C GLU A 92 3.10 -2.69 -28.12
N ARG A 93 3.56 -3.66 -28.92
CA ARG A 93 3.66 -3.56 -30.38
C ARG A 93 2.32 -3.84 -31.03
#